data_AF-A0A847AEB7-F1
#
_entry.id   AF-A0A847AEB7-F1
#
_cell.length_a   1.000
_cell.length_b   1.000
_cell.length_c   1.000
_cell.angle_alpha   90.00
_cell.angle_beta   90.00
_cell.angle_gamma   90.00
#
_symmetry.space_group_name_H-M   'P 1'
#
loop_
_entity.id
_entity.type
_entity.pdbx_description
1 polymer ?
#
loop_
_entity_poly.entity_id
_entity_poly.type
_entity_poly.pdbx_seq_one_letter_code
_entity_poly.pdbx_strand_id
1 'polypeptide(L)'
;MHYPIKFDTSVEVKTLTDLPRLKIILEAANLKPNMSKIARDMSCDRRTAKRYYEGDFPNGKRDKPSYLDVYYDTIKELLGPDS
;
A
#
# COMPACT_ATOMS: atom_id res chain seq x y z
N MET A 1 -30.26 3.69 30.22
CA MET A 1 -30.80 3.43 28.88
C MET A 1 -30.06 2.23 28.31
N HIS A 2 -30.78 1.22 27.83
CA HIS A 2 -30.18 0.00 27.28
C HIS A 2 -30.39 0.02 25.78
N TYR A 3 -29.31 0.01 25.01
CA TYR A 3 -29.34 -0.04 23.55
C TYR A 3 -28.77 -1.38 23.09
N PRO A 4 -29.60 -2.44 23.04
CA PRO A 4 -29.16 -3.71 22.49
C PRO A 4 -29.08 -3.57 20.97
N ILE A 5 -27.90 -3.24 20.46
CA ILE A 5 -27.63 -3.19 19.03
C ILE A 5 -27.08 -4.57 18.64
N LYS A 6 -27.88 -5.35 17.91
CA LYS A 6 -27.43 -6.55 17.20
C LYS A 6 -27.38 -6.20 15.72
N PHE A 7 -26.18 -6.17 15.16
CA PHE A 7 -25.98 -5.90 13.75
C PHE A 7 -25.11 -6.99 13.13
N ASP A 8 -25.66 -7.71 12.15
CA ASP A 8 -24.95 -8.68 11.34
C ASP A 8 -24.29 -7.94 10.16
N THR A 9 -23.04 -7.50 10.32
CA THR A 9 -22.29 -6.84 9.23
C THR A 9 -21.64 -7.86 8.33
N SER A 10 -21.91 -7.78 7.03
CA SER A 10 -21.05 -8.33 5.99
C SER A 10 -20.29 -7.18 5.32
N VAL A 11 -18.98 -7.35 5.16
CA VAL A 11 -18.12 -6.41 4.44
C VAL A 11 -17.56 -7.14 3.23
N GLU A 12 -17.86 -6.64 2.04
CA GLU A 12 -17.28 -7.14 0.80
C GLU A 12 -15.97 -6.41 0.51
N VAL A 13 -14.90 -7.17 0.25
CA VAL A 13 -13.59 -6.64 -0.11
C VAL A 13 -13.25 -7.17 -1.50
N LYS A 14 -13.22 -6.27 -2.50
CA LYS A 14 -12.98 -6.66 -3.90
C LYS A 14 -11.54 -6.43 -4.32
N THR A 15 -10.89 -5.42 -3.75
CA THR A 15 -9.57 -4.97 -4.17
C THR A 15 -8.59 -4.87 -3.01
N LEU A 16 -7.29 -4.94 -3.30
CA LEU A 16 -6.23 -4.74 -2.30
C LEU A 16 -6.27 -3.34 -1.68
N THR A 17 -6.76 -2.34 -2.43
CA THR A 17 -6.94 -0.97 -1.96
C THR A 17 -8.05 -0.82 -0.92
N ASP A 18 -8.91 -1.82 -0.75
CA ASP A 18 -9.96 -1.83 0.28
C ASP A 18 -9.45 -2.36 1.64
N LEU A 19 -8.28 -3.02 1.68
CA LEU A 19 -7.72 -3.60 2.90
C LEU A 19 -7.46 -2.60 4.04
N PRO A 20 -7.05 -1.33 3.80
CA PRO A 20 -6.97 -0.33 4.86
C PRO A 20 -8.33 -0.03 5.50
N ARG A 21 -9.43 -0.08 4.73
CA ARG A 21 -10.78 0.14 5.28
C ARG A 21 -11.20 -1.05 6.14
N LEU A 22 -10.87 -2.27 5.71
CA LEU A 22 -11.06 -3.48 6.49
C LEU A 22 -10.33 -3.40 7.84
N LYS A 23 -9.12 -2.84 7.87
CA LYS A 23 -8.36 -2.63 9.12
C LYS A 23 -9.14 -1.79 10.13
N ILE A 24 -9.67 -0.64 9.71
CA ILE A 24 -10.44 0.26 10.58
C ILE A 24 -11.64 -0.47 11.21
N ILE A 25 -12.35 -1.27 10.42
CA ILE A 25 -13.52 -2.02 10.89
C ILE A 25 -13.11 -3.10 11.90
N LEU A 26 -12.05 -3.86 11.61
CA LEU A 26 -11.59 -4.93 12.49
C LEU A 26 -10.99 -4.39 13.79
N GLU A 27 -10.31 -3.25 13.75
CA GLU A 27 -9.82 -2.55 14.95
C GLU A 27 -10.98 -2.05 15.82
N ALA A 28 -12.01 -1.45 15.22
CA ALA A 28 -13.22 -1.05 15.95
C ALA A 28 -13.95 -2.24 16.57
N ALA A 29 -13.88 -3.41 15.94
CA ALA A 29 -14.43 -4.67 16.45
C ALA A 29 -13.48 -5.44 17.40
N ASN A 30 -12.26 -4.93 17.63
CA ASN A 30 -11.20 -5.59 18.40
C ASN A 30 -10.88 -7.04 17.92
N LEU A 31 -10.91 -7.25 16.60
CA LEU A 31 -10.68 -8.54 15.96
C LEU A 31 -9.31 -8.61 15.30
N LYS A 32 -8.59 -9.72 15.52
CA LYS A 32 -7.30 -9.97 14.86
C LYS A 32 -7.51 -10.53 13.46
N PRO A 33 -6.97 -9.88 12.41
CA PRO A 33 -7.14 -10.37 11.04
C PRO A 33 -6.24 -11.57 10.75
N ASN A 34 -6.72 -12.51 9.94
CA ASN A 34 -5.91 -13.59 9.38
C ASN A 34 -5.36 -13.20 8.00
N MET A 35 -4.14 -12.65 7.99
CA MET A 35 -3.47 -12.20 6.76
C MET A 35 -3.27 -13.32 5.72
N SER A 36 -3.02 -14.55 6.16
CA SER A 36 -2.81 -15.67 5.23
C SER A 36 -4.12 -16.05 4.50
N LYS A 37 -5.26 -15.92 5.17
CA LYS A 37 -6.57 -16.12 4.53
C LYS A 37 -6.85 -15.03 3.50
N ILE A 38 -6.69 -13.77 3.91
CA ILE A 38 -6.87 -12.60 3.03
C ILE A 38 -5.98 -12.70 1.78
N ALA A 39 -4.73 -13.13 1.94
CA ALA A 39 -3.80 -13.30 0.83
C ALA A 39 -4.25 -14.37 -0.18
N ARG A 40 -4.81 -15.49 0.29
CA ARG A 40 -5.37 -16.54 -0.58
C ARG A 40 -6.61 -16.05 -1.31
N ASP A 41 -7.52 -15.39 -0.60
CA ASP A 41 -8.76 -14.85 -1.17
C ASP A 41 -8.45 -13.80 -2.26
N MET A 42 -7.38 -13.03 -2.07
CA MET A 42 -6.90 -12.00 -3.00
C MET A 42 -5.86 -12.50 -4.03
N SER A 43 -5.54 -13.80 -4.05
CA SER A 43 -4.51 -14.39 -4.91
C SER A 43 -3.16 -13.65 -4.91
N CYS A 44 -2.70 -13.18 -3.75
CA CYS A 44 -1.47 -12.39 -3.61
C CYS A 44 -0.52 -12.95 -2.54
N ASP A 45 0.74 -12.49 -2.54
CA ASP A 45 1.68 -12.83 -1.48
C ASP A 45 1.24 -12.24 -0.13
N ARG A 46 1.49 -12.98 0.96
CA ARG A 46 1.12 -12.56 2.31
C ARG A 46 1.72 -11.20 2.68
N ARG A 47 2.95 -10.90 2.24
CA ARG A 47 3.61 -9.61 2.52
C ARG A 47 2.89 -8.49 1.81
N THR A 48 2.45 -8.72 0.57
CA THR A 48 1.65 -7.76 -0.20
C THR A 48 0.32 -7.50 0.50
N ALA A 49 -0.44 -8.54 0.87
CA ALA A 49 -1.69 -8.37 1.63
C ALA A 49 -1.49 -7.57 2.92
N LYS A 50 -0.44 -7.90 3.69
CA LYS A 50 -0.10 -7.18 4.93
C LYS A 50 0.23 -5.72 4.66
N ARG A 51 1.03 -5.42 3.63
CA ARG A 51 1.47 -4.07 3.31
C ARG A 51 0.30 -3.17 2.91
N TYR A 52 -0.58 -3.68 2.05
CA TYR A 52 -1.82 -2.99 1.70
C TYR A 52 -2.78 -2.84 2.90
N TYR A 53 -2.86 -3.83 3.78
CA TYR A 53 -3.64 -3.72 5.02
C TYR A 53 -3.12 -2.62 5.95
N GLU A 54 -1.80 -2.43 6.01
CA GLU A 54 -1.15 -1.35 6.77
C GLU A 54 -1.28 0.03 6.11
N GLY A 55 -1.73 0.11 4.86
CA GLY A 55 -1.85 1.35 4.09
C GLY A 55 -0.58 1.76 3.36
N ASP A 56 0.41 0.87 3.26
CA ASP A 56 1.65 1.10 2.52
C ASP A 56 1.52 0.59 1.07
N PHE A 57 1.22 1.54 0.18
CA PHE A 57 1.03 1.28 -1.24
C PHE A 57 2.38 1.33 -1.97
N PRO A 58 2.72 0.33 -2.80
CA PRO A 58 3.87 0.42 -3.68
C PRO A 58 3.79 1.68 -4.54
N ASN A 59 4.77 2.57 -4.40
CA ASN A 59 5.06 3.50 -5.46
C ASN A 59 5.67 2.70 -6.62
N GLY A 60 4.98 2.68 -7.77
CA GLY A 60 5.44 1.98 -8.98
C GLY A 60 6.76 2.54 -9.55
N LYS A 61 7.26 3.64 -8.97
CA LYS A 61 8.55 4.24 -9.27
C LYS A 61 9.51 4.01 -8.12
N ARG A 62 10.71 3.53 -8.44
CA ARG A 62 11.82 3.55 -7.48
C ARG A 62 12.37 4.96 -7.43
N ASP A 63 12.52 5.49 -6.23
CA ASP A 63 13.29 6.71 -6.01
C ASP A 63 14.77 6.36 -6.09
N LYS A 64 15.27 6.24 -7.32
CA LYS A 64 16.66 5.95 -7.61
C LYS A 64 17.18 7.02 -8.56
N PRO A 65 18.07 7.93 -8.10
CA PRO A 65 18.71 8.86 -9.01
C PRO A 65 19.53 8.08 -10.04
N SER A 66 19.60 8.61 -11.26
CA SER A 66 20.49 8.10 -12.28
C SER A 66 21.93 8.30 -11.81
N TYR A 67 22.83 7.37 -12.18
CA TYR A 67 24.26 7.57 -11.97
C TYR A 67 24.77 8.86 -12.65
N LEU A 68 24.10 9.28 -13.74
CA LEU A 68 24.46 10.47 -14.50
C LEU A 68 23.97 11.77 -13.88
N ASP A 69 23.04 11.74 -12.93
CA ASP A 69 22.50 12.95 -12.31
C ASP A 69 23.61 13.74 -11.59
N VAL A 70 24.63 13.04 -11.06
CA VAL A 70 25.82 13.63 -10.44
C VAL A 70 26.66 14.45 -11.43
N TYR A 71 26.64 14.09 -12.71
CA TYR A 71 27.45 14.71 -13.76
C TYR A 71 26.64 15.63 -14.67
N TYR A 72 25.39 15.91 -14.33
CA TYR A 72 24.49 16.67 -15.20
C TYR A 72 25.09 18.02 -15.60
N ASP A 73 25.63 18.75 -14.63
CA ASP A 73 26.25 20.07 -14.88
C ASP A 73 27.51 19.95 -15.75
N THR A 74 28.37 18.96 -15.50
CA THR A 74 29.57 18.69 -16.31
C THR A 74 29.21 18.32 -17.75
N ILE A 75 28.21 17.48 -17.94
CA ILE A 75 27.73 17.10 -19.27
C ILE A 75 27.19 18.33 -20.01
N LYS A 76 26.44 19.20 -19.31
CA LYS A 76 25.87 20.42 -19.88
C LYS A 76 26.94 21.44 -20.28
N GLU A 77 28.00 21.56 -19.49
CA GLU A 77 29.15 22.42 -19.77
C GLU A 77 29.92 21.94 -21.01
N LEU A 78 30.23 20.63 -21.08
CA LEU A 78 30.98 20.02 -22.20
C LEU A 78 30.21 19.97 -23.53
N LEU A 79 28.88 20.06 -23.49
CA LEU A 79 28.02 20.09 -24.68
C LEU A 79 27.62 21.52 -25.07
N GLY A 80 28.12 22.54 -24.36
CA GLY A 80 27.87 23.94 -24.67
C GLY A 80 28.55 24.38 -25.97
N PRO A 81 28.02 25.41 -26.64
CA PRO A 81 28.52 25.90 -27.94
C PRO A 81 29.93 26.49 -27.90
N ASP A 82 30.50 26.69 -26.70
CA ASP A 82 31.84 27.23 -26.47
C ASP A 82 32.93 26.14 -26.26
N SER A 83 32.58 24.85 -26.44
CA SER A 83 33.52 23.70 -26.36
C SER A 83 34.19 23.36 -27.68
#